data_AF-A0A414NHG6-F1
#
_entry.id   AF-A0A414NHG6-F1
#
_cell.length_a   1.000
_cell.length_b   1.000
_cell.length_c   1.000
_cell.angle_alpha   90.00
_cell.angle_beta   90.00
_cell.angle_gamma   90.00
#
_symmetry.space_group_name_H-M   'P 1'
#
loop_
_entity.id
_entity.type
_entity.pdbx_description
1 polymer ?
#
loop_
_entity_poly.entity_id
_entity_poly.type
_entity_poly.pdbx_seq_one_letter_code
_entity_poly.pdbx_strand_id
1 'polypeptide(L)'
;MTDFDLLFSRLRGLAWSHVAMAGACFVFATALFVSPAWGYADFARLQQLLSWFGIVAGSLSLVAAFAMRAGWTLRGVEPAVGLVLLLGGLWTLNFPFSVDTFVPVVSFLGMFLAFYLLATAFEMYRRSAGRPGMQVAVAAGAILVSFANLFGLMGVSGMLALSALELYLAGWGFVYACISLSVDAPRAELA
;
A
#
# COMPACT_ATOMS: atom_id res chain seq x y z
N MET A 1 26.51 16.01 17.90
CA MET A 1 25.50 15.61 16.91
C MET A 1 24.19 16.27 17.32
N THR A 2 23.50 17.00 16.44
CA THR A 2 22.25 17.70 16.81
C THR A 2 21.05 16.77 16.67
N ASP A 3 19.94 17.04 17.38
CA ASP A 3 18.70 16.25 17.26
C ASP A 3 18.18 16.19 15.80
N PHE A 4 18.47 17.21 15.00
CA PHE A 4 18.16 17.25 13.57
C PHE A 4 18.99 16.24 12.78
N ASP A 5 20.27 16.06 13.08
CA ASP A 5 21.12 15.06 12.42
C ASP A 5 20.64 13.63 12.70
N LEU A 6 20.17 13.39 13.94
CA LEU A 6 19.54 12.13 14.36
C LEU A 6 18.21 11.90 13.63
N LEU A 7 17.39 12.93 13.47
CA LEU A 7 16.15 12.85 12.70
C LEU A 7 16.43 12.53 11.22
N PHE A 8 17.35 13.27 10.58
CA PHE A 8 17.69 13.06 9.17
C PHE A 8 18.35 11.71 8.91
N SER A 9 19.17 11.21 9.83
CA SER A 9 19.76 9.87 9.72
C SER A 9 18.70 8.77 9.81
N ARG A 10 17.75 8.88 10.75
CA ARG A 10 16.60 7.95 10.85
C ARG A 10 15.72 8.01 9.60
N LEU A 11 15.38 9.21 9.13
CA LEU A 11 14.58 9.40 7.92
C LEU A 11 15.26 8.82 6.67
N ARG A 12 16.59 8.93 6.57
CA ARG A 12 17.36 8.31 5.47
C ARG A 12 17.40 6.78 5.53
N GLY A 13 17.24 6.19 6.73
CA GLY A 13 17.20 4.74 6.94
C GLY A 13 15.83 4.10 6.68
N LEU A 14 14.78 4.90 6.47
CA LEU A 14 13.43 4.40 6.20
C LEU A 14 13.30 3.80 4.80
N ALA A 15 12.47 2.76 4.69
CA ALA A 15 12.04 2.22 3.41
C ALA A 15 10.95 3.12 2.80
N TRP A 16 11.37 4.20 2.12
CA TRP A 16 10.47 5.21 1.53
C TRP A 16 9.47 4.65 0.52
N SER A 17 9.77 3.51 -0.10
CA SER A 17 8.84 2.74 -0.94
C SER A 17 7.57 2.36 -0.17
N HIS A 18 7.71 1.95 1.09
CA HIS A 18 6.62 1.58 1.98
C HIS A 18 5.90 2.81 2.53
N VAL A 19 6.64 3.89 2.81
CA VAL A 19 6.03 5.19 3.20
C VAL A 19 5.11 5.71 2.09
N ALA A 20 5.60 5.70 0.84
CA ALA A 20 4.82 6.11 -0.32
C ALA A 20 3.56 5.26 -0.47
N MET A 21 3.69 3.94 -0.35
CA MET A 21 2.57 3.02 -0.47
C MET A 21 1.54 3.22 0.64
N ALA A 22 1.98 3.38 1.89
CA ALA A 22 1.11 3.69 3.02
C ALA A 22 0.32 4.97 2.79
N GLY A 23 1.00 6.05 2.38
CA GLY A 23 0.37 7.33 2.08
C GLY A 23 -0.68 7.22 0.98
N ALA A 24 -0.35 6.57 -0.13
CA ALA A 24 -1.29 6.35 -1.23
C ALA A 24 -2.50 5.52 -0.80
N CYS A 25 -2.29 4.46 -0.01
CA CYS A 25 -3.36 3.62 0.52
C CYS A 25 -4.30 4.41 1.43
N PHE A 26 -3.78 5.22 2.36
CA PHE A 26 -4.62 6.04 3.23
C PHE A 26 -5.41 7.09 2.47
N VAL A 27 -4.78 7.82 1.54
CA VAL A 27 -5.46 8.83 0.73
C VAL A 27 -6.61 8.20 -0.07
N PHE A 28 -6.37 7.04 -0.69
CA PHE A 28 -7.39 6.37 -1.49
C PHE A 28 -8.49 5.76 -0.60
N ALA A 29 -8.13 5.14 0.53
CA ALA A 29 -9.09 4.63 1.52
C ALA A 29 -10.02 5.75 2.01
N THR A 30 -9.46 6.90 2.39
CA THR A 30 -10.25 8.07 2.81
C THR A 30 -11.13 8.56 1.68
N ALA A 31 -10.61 8.68 0.45
CA ALA A 31 -11.38 9.11 -0.70
C ALA A 31 -12.57 8.19 -0.99
N LEU A 32 -12.40 6.87 -0.87
CA LEU A 32 -13.50 5.91 -1.02
C LEU A 32 -14.51 5.99 0.12
N PHE A 33 -14.04 6.15 1.37
CA PHE A 33 -14.91 6.21 2.54
C PHE A 33 -15.80 7.46 2.57
N VAL A 34 -15.25 8.62 2.18
CA VAL A 34 -15.99 9.90 2.16
C VAL A 34 -16.69 10.17 0.83
N SER A 35 -16.52 9.30 -0.17
CA SER A 35 -17.11 9.50 -1.49
C SER A 35 -18.64 9.49 -1.37
N PRO A 36 -19.36 10.49 -1.92
CA PRO A 36 -20.82 10.48 -1.99
C PRO A 36 -21.36 9.43 -2.98
N ALA A 37 -20.49 8.68 -3.67
CA ALA A 37 -20.83 7.67 -4.66
C ALA A 37 -21.43 6.37 -4.08
N TRP A 38 -22.10 6.44 -2.93
CA TRP A 38 -22.90 5.34 -2.37
C TRP A 38 -24.00 5.01 -3.39
N GLY A 39 -23.78 3.97 -4.21
CA GLY A 39 -24.64 3.61 -5.35
C GLY A 39 -24.14 4.02 -6.74
N TYR A 40 -22.84 4.27 -6.94
CA TYR A 40 -22.23 4.55 -8.26
C TYR A 40 -22.70 5.82 -8.99
N ALA A 41 -23.35 6.75 -8.28
CA ALA A 41 -23.84 8.00 -8.86
C ALA A 41 -22.75 8.85 -9.56
N ASP A 42 -21.48 8.65 -9.20
CA ASP A 42 -20.32 9.28 -9.83
C ASP A 42 -19.19 8.25 -10.07
N PHE A 43 -19.51 7.20 -10.84
CA PHE A 43 -18.56 6.13 -11.16
C PHE A 43 -17.31 6.63 -11.91
N ALA A 44 -17.46 7.62 -12.81
CA ALA A 44 -16.34 8.20 -13.55
C ALA A 44 -15.26 8.75 -12.60
N ARG A 45 -15.69 9.43 -11.53
CA ARG A 45 -14.78 9.92 -10.49
C ARG A 45 -14.10 8.79 -9.71
N LEU A 46 -14.83 7.74 -9.35
CA LEU A 46 -14.26 6.57 -8.66
C LEU A 46 -13.18 5.88 -9.51
N GLN A 47 -13.43 5.72 -10.81
CA GLN A 47 -12.46 5.16 -11.73
C GLN A 47 -11.23 6.06 -11.87
N GLN A 48 -11.41 7.38 -12.00
CA GLN A 48 -10.30 8.34 -12.05
C GLN A 48 -9.45 8.28 -10.77
N LEU A 49 -10.07 8.18 -9.59
CA LEU A 49 -9.35 8.05 -8.32
C LEU A 49 -8.49 6.78 -8.29
N LEU A 50 -9.01 5.65 -8.78
CA LEU A 50 -8.26 4.41 -8.88
C LEU A 50 -7.07 4.54 -9.84
N SER A 51 -7.28 5.14 -11.01
CA SER A 51 -6.21 5.36 -11.99
C SER A 51 -5.10 6.25 -11.44
N TRP A 52 -5.48 7.36 -10.79
CA TRP A 52 -4.53 8.25 -10.13
C TRP A 52 -3.83 7.61 -8.95
N PHE A 53 -4.52 6.76 -8.18
CA PHE A 53 -3.88 5.94 -7.14
C PHE A 53 -2.77 5.08 -7.75
N GLY A 54 -3.04 4.33 -8.82
CA GLY A 54 -2.03 3.48 -9.47
C GLY A 54 -0.83 4.28 -9.98
N ILE A 55 -1.09 5.42 -10.64
CA ILE A 55 -0.04 6.30 -11.16
C ILE A 55 0.81 6.89 -10.03
N VAL A 56 0.18 7.47 -9.00
CA VAL A 56 0.88 8.15 -7.90
C VAL A 56 1.62 7.13 -7.03
N ALA A 57 0.95 6.07 -6.60
CA ALA A 57 1.57 5.00 -5.80
C ALA A 57 2.73 4.36 -6.58
N GLY A 58 2.51 4.01 -7.85
CA GLY A 58 3.53 3.39 -8.69
C GLY A 58 4.74 4.29 -8.92
N SER A 59 4.51 5.55 -9.26
CA SER A 59 5.59 6.53 -9.50
C SER A 59 6.38 6.81 -8.22
N LEU A 60 5.71 7.04 -7.10
CA LEU A 60 6.38 7.31 -5.82
C LEU A 60 7.15 6.08 -5.33
N SER A 61 6.61 4.88 -5.48
CA SER A 61 7.34 3.66 -5.11
C SER A 61 8.55 3.42 -6.01
N LEU A 62 8.48 3.69 -7.32
CA LEU A 62 9.63 3.62 -8.22
C LEU A 62 10.69 4.66 -7.87
N VAL A 63 10.31 5.93 -7.72
CA VAL A 63 11.24 7.00 -7.33
C VAL A 63 11.87 6.68 -5.99
N ALA A 64 11.10 6.23 -5.00
CA ALA A 64 11.63 5.85 -3.71
C ALA A 64 12.58 4.65 -3.78
N ALA A 65 12.32 3.66 -4.64
CA ALA A 65 13.18 2.49 -4.82
C ALA A 65 14.52 2.82 -5.50
N PHE A 66 14.60 3.85 -6.34
CA PHE A 66 15.83 4.21 -7.07
C PHE A 66 16.56 5.43 -6.52
N ALA A 67 15.85 6.42 -5.96
CA ALA A 67 16.45 7.67 -5.49
C ALA A 67 17.03 7.58 -4.07
N MET A 68 16.53 6.65 -3.24
CA MET A 68 16.95 6.54 -1.84
C MET A 68 18.07 5.52 -1.69
N ARG A 69 19.16 5.92 -1.04
CA ARG A 69 20.33 5.06 -0.72
C ARG A 69 20.03 3.92 0.27
N ALA A 70 18.82 3.86 0.83
CA ALA A 70 18.39 2.73 1.65
C ALA A 70 18.17 1.52 0.73
N GLY A 71 19.08 0.54 0.82
CA GLY A 71 19.07 -0.63 -0.06
C GLY A 71 17.71 -1.33 -0.09
N TRP A 72 17.36 -1.88 -1.26
CA TRP A 72 16.09 -2.57 -1.49
C TRP A 72 15.77 -3.56 -0.37
N THR A 73 14.62 -3.39 0.29
CA THR A 73 14.23 -4.30 1.38
C THR A 73 13.96 -5.69 0.82
N LEU A 74 13.40 -5.76 -0.38
CA LEU A 74 12.93 -6.99 -1.02
C LEU A 74 13.66 -7.31 -2.34
N ARG A 75 14.94 -6.93 -2.47
CA ARG A 75 15.81 -7.33 -3.61
C ARG A 75 15.17 -7.13 -4.99
N GLY A 76 14.44 -6.03 -5.20
CA GLY A 76 13.85 -5.68 -6.51
C GLY A 76 12.34 -5.89 -6.65
N VAL A 77 11.66 -6.45 -5.64
CA VAL A 77 10.18 -6.53 -5.63
C VAL A 77 9.55 -5.13 -5.58
N GLU A 78 10.16 -4.19 -4.86
CA GLU A 78 9.65 -2.82 -4.70
C GLU A 78 9.50 -2.07 -6.04
N PRO A 79 10.52 -2.01 -6.93
CA PRO A 79 10.35 -1.40 -8.24
C PRO A 79 9.40 -2.20 -9.15
N ALA A 80 9.35 -3.53 -9.02
CA ALA A 80 8.40 -4.34 -9.80
C ALA A 80 6.94 -4.02 -9.42
N VAL A 81 6.64 -3.92 -8.12
CA VAL A 81 5.32 -3.51 -7.62
C VAL A 81 4.97 -2.10 -8.08
N GLY A 82 5.93 -1.16 -7.97
CA GLY A 82 5.74 0.21 -8.45
C GLY A 82 5.43 0.27 -9.95
N LEU A 83 6.12 -0.53 -10.77
CA LEU A 83 5.87 -0.62 -12.21
C LEU A 83 4.50 -1.21 -12.52
N VAL A 84 4.09 -2.29 -11.84
CA VAL A 84 2.76 -2.90 -12.00
C VAL A 84 1.65 -1.88 -11.70
N LEU A 85 1.78 -1.13 -10.59
CA LEU A 85 0.79 -0.12 -10.21
C LEU A 85 0.76 1.05 -11.20
N LEU A 86 1.92 1.52 -11.66
CA LEU A 86 2.01 2.60 -12.62
C LEU A 86 1.38 2.20 -13.96
N LEU A 87 1.74 1.04 -14.49
CA LEU A 87 1.18 0.53 -15.74
C LEU A 87 -0.32 0.26 -15.62
N GLY A 88 -0.78 -0.29 -14.48
CA GLY A 88 -2.20 -0.48 -14.19
C GLY A 88 -2.97 0.84 -14.10
N GLY A 89 -2.39 1.85 -13.44
CA GLY A 89 -2.98 3.19 -13.35
C GLY A 89 -3.09 3.87 -14.71
N LEU A 90 -2.03 3.84 -15.51
CA LEU A 90 -2.03 4.37 -16.88
C LEU A 90 -3.01 3.61 -17.80
N TRP A 91 -3.08 2.29 -17.65
CA TRP A 91 -4.02 1.47 -18.41
C TRP A 91 -5.46 1.85 -18.10
N THR A 92 -5.84 1.86 -16.82
CA THR A 92 -7.21 2.19 -16.39
C THR A 92 -7.61 3.64 -16.68
N LEU A 93 -6.64 4.55 -16.81
CA LEU A 93 -6.87 5.93 -17.24
C LEU A 93 -7.26 6.00 -18.73
N ASN A 94 -6.60 5.21 -19.58
CA ASN A 94 -6.81 5.22 -21.04
C ASN A 94 -7.90 4.25 -21.49
N PHE A 95 -8.16 3.20 -20.71
CA PHE A 95 -9.16 2.16 -20.98
C PHE A 95 -10.13 2.03 -19.82
N PRO A 96 -11.18 2.90 -19.78
CA PRO A 96 -12.25 2.80 -18.80
C PRO A 96 -12.96 1.46 -18.84
N PHE A 97 -13.34 0.96 -17.67
CA PHE A 97 -14.08 -0.30 -17.52
C PHE A 97 -15.50 -0.05 -17.01
N SER A 98 -16.36 -1.06 -17.07
CA SER A 98 -17.76 -0.93 -16.62
C SER A 98 -17.87 -0.81 -15.11
N VAL A 99 -18.96 -0.21 -14.64
CA VAL A 99 -19.31 -0.06 -13.21
C VAL A 99 -19.19 -1.39 -12.46
N ASP A 100 -19.68 -2.47 -13.07
CA ASP A 100 -19.68 -3.83 -12.49
C ASP A 100 -18.29 -4.39 -12.24
N THR A 101 -17.26 -3.84 -12.90
CA THR A 101 -15.87 -4.32 -12.83
C THR A 101 -15.08 -3.62 -11.72
N PHE A 102 -15.61 -2.53 -11.14
CA PHE A 102 -14.90 -1.75 -10.12
C PHE A 102 -14.57 -2.53 -8.86
N VAL A 103 -15.58 -3.17 -8.26
CA VAL A 103 -15.41 -3.94 -7.02
C VAL A 103 -14.44 -5.11 -7.21
N PRO A 104 -14.54 -5.90 -8.30
CA PRO A 104 -13.51 -6.88 -8.63
C PRO A 104 -12.10 -6.27 -8.69
N VAL A 105 -11.92 -5.17 -9.41
CA VAL A 105 -10.59 -4.55 -9.59
C VAL A 105 -10.01 -4.05 -8.28
N VAL A 106 -10.81 -3.37 -7.45
CA VAL A 106 -10.35 -2.85 -6.16
C VAL A 106 -10.07 -3.99 -5.18
N SER A 107 -10.91 -5.03 -5.16
CA SER A 107 -10.66 -6.25 -4.37
C SER A 107 -9.37 -6.97 -4.80
N PHE A 108 -9.10 -7.07 -6.11
CA PHE A 108 -7.85 -7.64 -6.61
C PHE A 108 -6.64 -6.78 -6.26
N LEU A 109 -6.78 -5.45 -6.27
CA LEU A 109 -5.76 -4.54 -5.78
C LEU A 109 -5.49 -4.75 -4.28
N GLY A 110 -6.53 -4.84 -3.45
CA GLY A 110 -6.40 -5.14 -2.01
C GLY A 110 -5.63 -6.44 -1.78
N MET A 111 -5.97 -7.49 -2.52
CA MET A 111 -5.29 -8.78 -2.46
C MET A 111 -3.83 -8.71 -2.97
N PHE A 112 -3.57 -7.98 -4.05
CA PHE A 112 -2.21 -7.71 -4.54
C PHE A 112 -1.35 -7.01 -3.48
N LEU A 113 -1.88 -5.97 -2.83
CA LEU A 113 -1.20 -5.27 -1.74
C LEU A 113 -0.98 -6.20 -0.53
N ALA A 114 -1.94 -7.06 -0.20
CA ALA A 114 -1.78 -8.02 0.88
C ALA A 114 -0.68 -9.06 0.60
N PHE A 115 -0.55 -9.54 -0.64
CA PHE A 115 0.59 -10.39 -1.03
C PHE A 115 1.92 -9.64 -0.93
N TYR A 116 1.93 -8.36 -1.26
CA TYR A 116 3.11 -7.53 -1.03
C TYR A 116 3.44 -7.42 0.47
N LEU A 117 2.43 -7.26 1.34
CA LEU A 117 2.63 -7.32 2.79
C LEU A 117 3.16 -8.69 3.27
N LEU A 118 2.70 -9.81 2.71
CA LEU A 118 3.26 -11.13 3.01
C LEU A 118 4.73 -11.24 2.62
N ALA A 119 5.14 -10.67 1.48
CA ALA A 119 6.55 -10.59 1.10
C ALA A 119 7.36 -9.79 2.13
N THR A 120 6.83 -8.66 2.62
CA THR A 120 7.49 -7.90 3.70
C THR A 120 7.56 -8.70 5.01
N ALA A 121 6.54 -9.49 5.35
CA ALA A 121 6.53 -10.35 6.53
C ALA A 121 7.61 -11.43 6.46
N PHE A 122 7.81 -12.02 5.27
CA PHE A 122 8.88 -12.98 5.03
C PHE A 122 10.27 -12.35 5.20
N GLU A 123 10.44 -11.12 4.71
CA GLU A 123 11.69 -10.39 4.88
C GLU A 123 11.94 -10.01 6.35
N MET A 124 10.89 -9.65 7.09
CA MET A 124 10.95 -9.43 8.54
C MET A 124 11.39 -10.70 9.28
N TYR A 125 10.86 -11.87 8.88
CA TYR A 125 11.30 -13.16 9.41
C TYR A 125 12.79 -13.43 9.11
N ARG A 126 13.22 -13.17 7.87
CA ARG A 126 14.61 -13.37 7.42
C ARG A 126 15.60 -12.45 8.14
N ARG A 127 15.21 -11.22 8.48
CA ARG A 127 16.04 -10.23 9.19
C ARG A 127 15.89 -10.27 10.71
N SER A 128 15.03 -11.15 11.24
CA SER A 128 14.64 -11.16 12.67
C SER A 128 14.20 -9.78 13.17
N ALA A 129 13.47 -9.03 12.32
CA ALA A 129 13.06 -7.66 12.57
C ALA A 129 11.56 -7.57 12.85
N GLY A 130 11.17 -6.81 13.88
CA GLY A 130 9.78 -6.66 14.30
C GLY A 130 9.11 -7.98 14.71
N ARG A 131 7.79 -8.07 14.49
CA ARG A 131 6.94 -9.25 14.76
C ARG A 131 6.29 -9.73 13.46
N PRO A 132 6.89 -10.68 12.73
CA PRO A 132 6.38 -11.10 11.42
C PRO A 132 4.95 -11.66 11.49
N GLY A 133 4.58 -12.29 12.60
CA GLY A 133 3.21 -12.78 12.82
C GLY A 133 2.14 -11.67 12.82
N MET A 134 2.49 -10.46 13.27
CA MET A 134 1.57 -9.31 13.20
C MET A 134 1.36 -8.87 11.74
N GLN A 135 2.43 -8.85 10.95
CA GLN A 135 2.35 -8.48 9.53
C GLN A 135 1.55 -9.52 8.72
N VAL A 136 1.70 -10.81 9.04
CA VAL A 136 0.86 -11.87 8.46
C VAL A 136 -0.60 -11.68 8.85
N ALA A 137 -0.91 -11.33 10.10
CA ALA A 137 -2.28 -11.09 10.54
C ALA A 137 -2.93 -9.89 9.81
N VAL A 138 -2.18 -8.80 9.59
CA VAL A 138 -2.67 -7.65 8.81
C VAL A 138 -2.93 -8.04 7.35
N ALA A 139 -2.00 -8.77 6.73
CA ALA A 139 -2.17 -9.25 5.36
C ALA A 139 -3.37 -10.20 5.23
N ALA A 140 -3.54 -11.12 6.18
CA ALA A 140 -4.70 -12.02 6.22
C ALA A 140 -6.01 -11.23 6.40
N GLY A 141 -6.01 -10.19 7.24
CA GLY A 141 -7.15 -9.28 7.39
C GLY A 141 -7.52 -8.59 6.07
N ALA A 142 -6.53 -8.05 5.35
CA ALA A 142 -6.75 -7.43 4.04
C ALA A 142 -7.32 -8.44 3.04
N ILE A 143 -6.77 -9.65 2.97
CA ILE A 143 -7.29 -10.74 2.10
C ILE A 143 -8.74 -11.07 2.43
N LEU A 144 -9.08 -11.24 3.71
CA LEU A 144 -10.44 -11.57 4.13
C LEU A 144 -11.43 -10.46 3.76
N VAL A 145 -11.04 -9.19 3.93
CA VAL A 145 -11.87 -8.04 3.54
C VAL A 145 -12.03 -7.99 2.01
N SER A 146 -10.96 -8.21 1.25
CA SER A 146 -11.02 -8.27 -0.22
C SER A 146 -11.94 -9.39 -0.71
N PHE A 147 -11.91 -10.57 -0.10
CA PHE A 147 -12.85 -11.65 -0.41
C PHE A 147 -14.28 -11.29 -0.03
N ALA A 148 -14.50 -10.72 1.15
CA ALA A 148 -15.82 -10.29 1.58
C ALA A 148 -16.44 -9.27 0.61
N ASN A 149 -15.60 -8.38 0.07
CA ASN A 149 -16.00 -7.39 -0.92
C ASN A 149 -16.31 -8.05 -2.27
N LEU A 150 -15.44 -8.93 -2.74
CA LEU A 150 -15.60 -9.66 -4.01
C LEU A 150 -16.87 -10.51 -4.05
N PHE A 151 -17.23 -11.16 -2.94
CA PHE A 151 -18.47 -11.94 -2.81
C PHE A 151 -19.70 -11.10 -2.46
N GLY A 152 -19.56 -9.78 -2.32
CA GLY A 152 -20.67 -8.87 -2.05
C GLY A 152 -21.34 -9.09 -0.70
N LEU A 153 -20.61 -9.54 0.32
CA LEU A 153 -21.18 -9.91 1.63
C LEU A 153 -21.90 -8.75 2.35
N MET A 154 -21.56 -7.49 2.03
CA MET A 154 -22.20 -6.30 2.59
C MET A 154 -23.17 -5.61 1.61
N GLY A 155 -23.46 -6.22 0.45
CA GLY A 155 -24.29 -5.63 -0.61
C GLY A 155 -23.73 -4.32 -1.19
N VAL A 156 -24.48 -3.69 -2.09
CA VAL A 156 -24.06 -2.47 -2.83
C VAL A 156 -23.67 -1.33 -1.88
N SER A 157 -24.39 -1.18 -0.78
CA SER A 157 -24.17 -0.11 0.20
C SER A 157 -22.85 -0.24 0.97
N GLY A 158 -22.32 -1.46 1.13
CA GLY A 158 -21.10 -1.71 1.92
C GLY A 158 -19.83 -1.90 1.10
N MET A 159 -19.92 -2.02 -0.23
CA MET A 159 -18.76 -2.33 -1.09
C MET A 159 -17.66 -1.27 -1.01
N LEU A 160 -18.02 0.02 -1.02
CA LEU A 160 -17.04 1.10 -0.88
C LEU A 160 -16.40 1.14 0.51
N ALA A 161 -17.17 0.81 1.56
CA ALA A 161 -16.65 0.73 2.91
C ALA A 161 -15.65 -0.43 3.07
N LEU A 162 -15.94 -1.60 2.47
CA LEU A 162 -15.00 -2.72 2.45
C LEU A 162 -13.75 -2.40 1.61
N SER A 163 -13.92 -1.75 0.46
CA SER A 163 -12.81 -1.28 -0.39
C SER A 163 -11.91 -0.27 0.34
N ALA A 164 -12.51 0.62 1.14
CA ALA A 164 -11.76 1.54 1.99
C ALA A 164 -11.05 0.79 3.12
N LEU A 165 -11.71 -0.19 3.74
CA LEU A 165 -11.15 -0.97 4.85
C LEU A 165 -9.93 -1.80 4.42
N GLU A 166 -9.98 -2.48 3.27
CA GLU A 166 -8.82 -3.25 2.78
C GLU A 166 -7.61 -2.35 2.52
N LEU A 167 -7.81 -1.17 1.92
CA LEU A 167 -6.75 -0.19 1.68
C LEU A 167 -6.22 0.39 2.99
N TYR A 168 -7.09 0.60 3.97
CA TYR A 168 -6.70 1.07 5.29
C TYR A 168 -5.84 0.03 6.03
N LEU A 169 -6.23 -1.24 5.98
CA LEU A 169 -5.42 -2.35 6.51
C LEU A 169 -4.08 -2.45 5.78
N ALA A 170 -4.09 -2.36 4.45
CA ALA A 170 -2.87 -2.35 3.66
C ALA A 170 -1.94 -1.20 4.05
N GLY A 171 -2.48 0.01 4.20
CA GLY A 171 -1.76 1.21 4.63
C GLY A 171 -1.04 1.02 5.97
N TRP A 172 -1.74 0.49 6.98
CA TRP A 172 -1.11 0.17 8.27
C TRP A 172 -0.06 -0.94 8.17
N GLY A 173 -0.27 -1.94 7.31
CA GLY A 173 0.75 -2.96 7.03
C GLY A 173 2.03 -2.35 6.45
N PHE A 174 1.92 -1.37 5.55
CA PHE A 174 3.08 -0.67 5.00
C PHE A 174 3.77 0.24 6.02
N VAL A 175 3.02 0.91 6.90
CA VAL A 175 3.60 1.64 8.04
C VAL A 175 4.41 0.69 8.92
N TYR A 176 3.84 -0.46 9.26
CA TYR A 176 4.50 -1.44 10.11
C TYR A 176 5.77 -2.02 9.46
N ALA A 177 5.70 -2.36 8.17
CA ALA A 177 6.85 -2.80 7.39
C ALA A 177 7.94 -1.72 7.33
N CYS A 178 7.57 -0.46 7.11
CA CYS A 178 8.51 0.66 7.06
C CYS A 178 9.30 0.80 8.37
N ILE A 179 8.60 0.78 9.51
CA ILE A 179 9.21 0.92 10.85
C ILE A 179 10.06 -0.31 11.18
N SER A 180 9.59 -1.51 10.83
CA SER A 180 10.25 -2.75 11.23
C SER A 180 11.45 -3.10 10.34
N LEU A 181 11.43 -2.70 9.07
CA LEU A 181 12.48 -2.99 8.09
C LEU A 181 13.43 -1.81 7.85
N SER A 182 13.18 -0.65 8.45
CA SER A 182 14.12 0.47 8.42
C SER A 182 15.44 0.06 9.07
N VAL A 183 16.54 0.47 8.45
CA VAL A 183 17.88 0.20 8.99
C VAL A 183 18.04 1.02 10.27
N ASP A 184 18.36 0.35 11.37
CA ASP A 184 18.82 1.03 12.58
C ASP A 184 19.99 1.95 12.18
N ALA A 185 19.84 3.26 12.39
CA ALA A 185 21.01 4.13 12.48
C ALA A 185 22.02 3.44 13.43
N PRO A 186 23.30 3.37 13.05
CA PRO A 186 24.23 2.44 13.66
C PRO A 186 24.13 2.53 15.18
N ARG A 187 23.89 1.39 15.84
CA ARG A 187 24.19 1.18 17.26
C ARG A 187 25.71 1.17 17.47
N ALA A 188 26.37 2.22 16.97
CA ALA A 188 27.72 2.59 17.31
C ALA A 188 27.57 3.97 17.95
N GLU A 189 28.03 4.10 19.19
CA GLU A 189 28.10 5.34 19.98
C GLU A 189 26.87 5.71 20.81
N LEU A 190 26.26 4.73 21.49
CA LEU A 190 25.89 4.95 22.88
C LEU A 190 26.66 3.94 23.71
N ALA A 191 27.72 4.47 24.33
CA ALA A 191 28.67 3.84 25.22
C ALA A 191 28.01 3.08 26.38
#